data_AF-U3U054-F1
#
_entry.id   AF-U3U054-F1
#
_cell.length_a   1.000
_cell.length_b   1.000
_cell.length_c   1.000
_cell.angle_alpha   90.00
_cell.angle_beta   90.00
_cell.angle_gamma   90.00
#
_symmetry.space_group_name_H-M   'P 1'
#
loop_
_entity.id
_entity.type
_entity.pdbx_description
1 polymer ?
#
loop_
_entity_poly.entity_id
_entity_poly.type
_entity_poly.pdbx_seq_one_letter_code
_entity_poly.pdbx_strand_id
1 'polypeptide(L)'
;MSLLSVISLPLRLRPRFTLRLPVWLSSLRSQFMLFIVLFCLLQFAGVLLLNQHVNQTQHSLQQASQLRERLALLDKARIELLNASDNSHRAGIYLMQDQQSGSVDSWKSLAAAATTPLQQAQQLFAAYQAKSDSPLAQGFVLLAGGLQEQLKGLAANDINAFFMVPMQAFQQQFNDAWFSEIEQANQQLSSVNQHSLSTLKQSRNLALTRCSSIINR
;
A
#
# COMPACT_ATOMS: atom_id res chain seq x y z
N MET A 1 52.90 30.37 11.34
CA MET A 1 53.20 30.30 9.90
C MET A 1 52.04 29.59 9.20
N SER A 2 51.42 30.26 8.24
CA SER A 2 50.20 29.85 7.53
C SER A 2 50.44 28.72 6.54
N LEU A 3 49.51 27.78 6.44
CA LEU A 3 49.32 26.93 5.25
C LEU A 3 47.82 26.82 4.94
N LEU A 4 47.29 27.87 4.31
CA LEU A 4 46.04 27.81 3.55
C LEU A 4 46.37 27.20 2.17
N SER A 5 46.07 25.92 1.97
CA SER A 5 46.06 25.32 0.63
C SER A 5 44.80 25.76 -0.10
N VAL A 6 44.99 26.67 -1.05
CA VAL A 6 43.95 27.19 -1.93
C VAL A 6 43.60 26.10 -2.94
N ILE A 7 42.40 25.55 -2.82
CA ILE A 7 41.76 24.76 -3.88
C ILE A 7 41.47 25.72 -5.03
N SER A 8 42.21 25.59 -6.13
CA SER A 8 42.00 26.33 -7.36
C SER A 8 40.76 25.81 -8.09
N LEU A 9 39.62 26.48 -7.87
CA LEU A 9 38.44 26.37 -8.73
C LEU A 9 38.80 26.79 -10.17
N PRO A 10 38.53 25.98 -11.21
CA PRO A 10 38.68 26.43 -12.57
C PRO A 10 37.69 27.57 -12.86
N LEU A 11 38.24 28.70 -13.32
CA LEU A 11 37.48 29.87 -13.74
C LEU A 11 36.46 29.53 -14.82
N ARG A 12 35.20 29.89 -14.54
CA ARG A 12 34.21 30.45 -15.47
C ARG A 12 34.24 29.91 -16.90
N LEU A 13 33.45 28.87 -17.15
CA LEU A 13 32.74 28.72 -18.41
C LEU A 13 31.70 29.84 -18.50
N ARG A 14 32.06 30.94 -19.16
CA ARG A 14 31.13 32.02 -19.53
C ARG A 14 30.54 31.63 -20.89
N PRO A 15 29.28 31.18 -21.00
CA PRO A 15 28.71 30.91 -22.29
C PRO A 15 28.55 32.24 -23.04
N ARG A 16 29.36 32.47 -24.07
CA ARG A 16 29.17 33.59 -25.00
C ARG A 16 28.03 33.22 -25.96
N PHE A 17 26.79 33.26 -25.47
CA PHE A 17 25.63 33.41 -26.34
C PHE A 17 25.52 34.89 -26.70
N THR A 18 26.18 35.31 -27.79
CA THR A 18 25.88 36.60 -28.40
C THR A 18 24.59 36.46 -29.21
N LEU A 19 23.45 36.57 -28.54
CA LEU A 19 22.16 36.79 -29.21
C LEU A 19 22.26 38.12 -29.96
N ARG A 20 22.44 38.06 -31.28
CA ARG A 20 22.28 39.22 -32.16
C ARG A 20 20.78 39.53 -32.20
N LEU A 21 20.33 40.43 -31.34
CA LEU A 21 18.96 40.93 -31.33
C LEU A 21 18.72 41.69 -32.65
N PRO A 22 17.72 41.31 -33.46
CA PRO A 22 17.47 41.97 -34.74
C PRO A 22 17.07 43.43 -34.52
N VAL A 23 17.49 44.34 -35.41
CA VAL A 23 17.34 45.81 -35.24
C VAL A 23 15.88 46.26 -35.06
N TRP A 24 14.90 45.47 -35.50
CA TRP A 24 13.47 45.70 -35.27
C TRP A 24 13.02 45.63 -33.79
N LEU A 25 13.80 44.96 -32.93
CA LEU A 25 13.59 44.90 -31.47
C LEU A 25 13.95 46.20 -30.73
N SER A 26 14.50 47.20 -31.42
CA SER A 26 14.90 48.48 -30.81
C SER A 26 13.72 49.44 -30.56
N SER A 27 12.53 49.15 -31.11
CA SER A 27 11.34 49.95 -30.85
C SER A 27 10.68 49.59 -29.51
N LEU A 28 10.22 50.62 -28.79
CA LEU A 28 9.56 50.47 -27.48
C LEU A 28 8.35 49.51 -27.53
N ARG A 29 7.60 49.55 -28.65
CA ARG A 29 6.47 48.65 -28.91
C ARG A 29 6.92 47.19 -29.07
N SER A 30 8.05 46.93 -29.74
CA SER A 30 8.59 45.57 -29.89
C SER A 30 9.14 45.01 -28.58
N GLN A 31 9.75 45.85 -27.73
CA GLN A 31 10.23 45.45 -26.40
C GLN A 31 9.06 45.09 -25.48
N PHE A 32 7.98 45.86 -25.51
CA PHE A 32 6.76 45.56 -24.76
C PHE A 32 6.08 44.27 -25.23
N MET A 33 5.96 44.06 -26.55
CA MET A 33 5.42 42.81 -27.11
C MET A 33 6.30 41.60 -26.73
N LEU A 34 7.62 41.75 -26.77
CA LEU A 34 8.55 40.70 -26.34
C LEU A 34 8.42 40.39 -24.85
N PHE A 35 8.27 41.42 -24.01
CA PHE A 35 8.01 41.25 -22.58
C PHE A 35 6.71 40.47 -22.33
N ILE A 36 5.62 40.81 -23.02
CA ILE A 36 4.35 40.09 -22.93
C ILE A 36 4.51 38.64 -23.36
N VAL A 37 5.13 38.38 -24.51
CA VAL A 37 5.33 37.00 -25.02
C VAL A 37 6.17 36.19 -24.03
N LEU A 38 7.26 36.75 -23.51
CA LEU A 38 8.11 36.10 -22.52
C LEU A 38 7.34 35.82 -21.21
N PHE A 39 6.54 36.78 -20.75
CA PHE A 39 5.70 36.63 -19.58
C PHE A 39 4.66 35.53 -19.79
N CYS A 40 3.96 35.50 -20.92
CA CYS A 40 3.01 34.45 -21.26
C CYS A 40 3.67 33.07 -21.32
N LEU A 41 4.86 32.95 -21.92
CA LEU A 41 5.62 31.69 -21.95
C LEU A 41 6.00 31.23 -20.54
N LEU A 42 6.43 32.17 -19.68
CA LEU A 42 6.77 31.85 -18.30
C LEU A 42 5.54 31.41 -17.49
N GLN A 43 4.40 32.08 -17.67
CA GLN A 43 3.13 31.68 -17.05
C GLN A 43 2.69 30.30 -17.51
N PHE A 44 2.78 30.02 -18.81
CA PHE A 44 2.42 28.72 -19.38
C PHE A 44 3.33 27.59 -18.86
N ALA A 45 4.65 27.83 -18.82
CA ALA A 45 5.60 26.89 -18.22
C ALA A 45 5.30 26.62 -16.74
N GLY A 46 4.92 27.65 -15.99
CA GLY A 46 4.52 27.52 -14.58
C GLY A 46 3.27 26.64 -14.40
N VAL A 47 2.24 26.86 -15.22
CA VAL A 47 1.00 26.06 -15.19
C VAL A 47 1.27 24.60 -15.59
N LEU A 48 2.09 24.36 -16.61
CA LEU A 48 2.44 23.00 -17.04
C LEU A 48 3.20 22.22 -15.97
N LEU A 49 4.21 22.84 -15.33
CA LEU A 49 4.97 22.20 -14.26
C LEU A 49 4.08 21.89 -13.04
N LEU A 50 3.21 22.82 -12.64
CA LEU A 50 2.27 22.59 -11.55
C LEU A 50 1.31 21.44 -11.87
N ASN A 51 0.78 21.40 -13.10
CA ASN A 51 -0.14 20.35 -13.52
C ASN A 51 0.52 18.96 -13.50
N GLN A 52 1.75 18.84 -14.00
CA GLN A 52 2.51 17.59 -13.95
C GLN A 52 2.73 17.09 -12.51
N HIS A 53 3.12 18.00 -11.59
CA HIS A 53 3.34 17.63 -10.19
C HIS A 53 2.06 17.24 -9.45
N VAL A 54 0.96 17.98 -9.67
CA VAL A 54 -0.34 17.67 -9.07
C VAL A 54 -0.83 16.33 -9.59
N ASN A 55 -0.79 16.11 -10.91
CA ASN A 55 -1.31 14.89 -11.52
C ASN A 55 -0.53 13.63 -11.07
N GLN A 56 0.81 13.71 -11.00
CA GLN A 56 1.63 12.61 -10.48
C GLN A 56 1.31 12.30 -9.01
N THR A 57 1.16 13.32 -8.17
CA THR A 57 0.81 13.15 -6.76
C THR A 57 -0.59 12.53 -6.62
N GLN A 58 -1.55 12.96 -7.43
CA GLN A 58 -2.91 12.43 -7.43
C GLN A 58 -2.94 10.94 -7.79
N HIS A 59 -2.22 10.54 -8.83
CA HIS A 59 -2.10 9.14 -9.22
C HIS A 59 -1.46 8.28 -8.12
N SER A 60 -0.38 8.74 -7.49
CA SER A 60 0.26 8.01 -6.39
C SER A 60 -0.64 7.87 -5.17
N LEU A 61 -1.41 8.91 -4.82
CA LEU A 61 -2.37 8.86 -3.72
C LEU A 61 -3.54 7.91 -4.02
N GLN A 62 -4.03 7.89 -5.26
CA GLN A 62 -5.08 6.97 -5.69
C GLN A 62 -4.60 5.51 -5.67
N GLN A 63 -3.36 5.24 -6.08
CA GLN A 63 -2.78 3.90 -5.97
C GLN A 63 -2.63 3.47 -4.51
N ALA A 64 -2.22 4.39 -3.62
CA ALA A 64 -2.13 4.11 -2.20
C ALA A 64 -3.50 3.88 -1.54
N SER A 65 -4.55 4.58 -1.97
CA SER A 65 -5.91 4.33 -1.47
C SER A 65 -6.41 2.96 -1.92
N GLN A 66 -6.23 2.61 -3.20
CA GLN A 66 -6.58 1.29 -3.74
C GLN A 66 -5.83 0.17 -3.03
N LEU A 67 -4.55 0.36 -2.73
CA LEU A 67 -3.77 -0.63 -1.97
C LEU A 67 -4.34 -0.82 -0.56
N ARG A 68 -4.69 0.27 0.15
CA ARG A 68 -5.31 0.17 1.49
C ARG A 68 -6.66 -0.54 1.46
N GLU A 69 -7.51 -0.24 0.48
CA GLU A 69 -8.79 -0.92 0.30
C GLU A 69 -8.59 -2.42 0.07
N ARG A 70 -7.62 -2.77 -0.77
CA ARG A 70 -7.24 -4.16 -1.02
C ARG A 70 -6.74 -4.85 0.25
N LEU A 71 -5.85 -4.23 1.03
CA LEU A 71 -5.40 -4.79 2.32
C LEU A 71 -6.54 -4.97 3.31
N ALA A 72 -7.52 -4.07 3.33
CA ALA A 72 -8.70 -4.20 4.19
C ALA A 72 -9.53 -5.45 3.83
N LEU A 73 -9.56 -5.88 2.57
CA LEU A 73 -10.18 -7.16 2.19
C LEU A 73 -9.42 -8.35 2.77
N LEU A 74 -8.08 -8.32 2.69
CA LEU A 74 -7.22 -9.38 3.25
C LEU A 74 -7.37 -9.49 4.77
N ASP A 75 -7.38 -8.35 5.47
CA ASP A 75 -7.55 -8.34 6.93
C ASP A 75 -8.92 -8.87 7.35
N LYS A 76 -9.99 -8.47 6.65
CA LYS A 76 -11.33 -9.04 6.89
C LYS A 76 -11.36 -10.54 6.64
N ALA A 77 -10.74 -11.02 5.55
CA ALA A 77 -10.66 -12.44 5.26
C ALA A 77 -9.95 -13.22 6.37
N ARG A 78 -8.86 -12.66 6.91
CA ARG A 78 -8.13 -13.24 8.04
C ARG A 78 -8.98 -13.28 9.31
N ILE A 79 -9.69 -12.20 9.64
CA ILE A 79 -10.57 -12.16 10.82
C ILE A 79 -11.65 -13.25 10.71
N GLU A 80 -12.30 -13.37 9.56
CA GLU A 80 -13.34 -14.40 9.37
C GLU A 80 -12.76 -15.83 9.39
N LEU A 81 -11.54 -16.05 8.88
CA LEU A 81 -10.84 -17.33 9.05
C LEU A 81 -10.59 -17.66 10.53
N LEU A 82 -10.16 -16.68 11.33
CA LEU A 82 -9.93 -16.88 12.76
C LEU A 82 -11.24 -17.18 13.49
N ASN A 83 -12.33 -16.50 13.12
CA ASN A 83 -13.68 -16.76 13.65
C ASN A 83 -14.19 -18.17 13.29
N ALA A 84 -14.00 -18.60 12.04
CA ALA A 84 -14.29 -19.97 11.63
C ALA A 84 -13.46 -20.99 12.42
N SER A 85 -12.16 -20.71 12.58
CA SER A 85 -11.23 -21.59 13.29
C SER A 85 -11.55 -21.73 14.78
N ASP A 86 -11.91 -20.64 15.46
CA ASP A 86 -12.30 -20.69 16.88
C ASP A 86 -13.58 -21.52 17.08
N ASN A 87 -14.62 -21.25 16.28
CA ASN A 87 -15.87 -21.99 16.36
C ASN A 87 -15.68 -23.49 16.03
N SER A 88 -14.89 -23.80 15.00
CA SER A 88 -14.51 -25.18 14.65
C SER A 88 -13.77 -25.87 15.81
N HIS A 89 -12.79 -25.18 16.39
CA HIS A 89 -12.00 -25.70 17.51
C HIS A 89 -12.86 -25.98 18.74
N ARG A 90 -13.71 -25.02 19.13
CA ARG A 90 -14.63 -25.18 20.26
C ARG A 90 -15.63 -26.30 20.01
N ALA A 91 -16.17 -26.43 18.80
CA ALA A 91 -17.05 -27.54 18.44
C ALA A 91 -16.36 -28.90 18.62
N GLY A 92 -15.10 -29.05 18.23
CA GLY A 92 -14.31 -30.26 18.48
C GLY A 92 -14.18 -30.61 19.96
N ILE A 93 -13.95 -29.60 20.81
CA ILE A 93 -13.90 -29.80 22.28
C ILE A 93 -15.23 -30.28 22.83
N TYR A 94 -16.33 -29.64 22.44
CA TYR A 94 -17.67 -30.04 22.89
C TYR A 94 -18.06 -31.43 22.40
N LEU A 95 -17.65 -31.81 21.19
CA LEU A 95 -17.89 -33.16 20.68
C LEU A 95 -17.15 -34.22 21.53
N MET A 96 -15.88 -33.97 21.89
CA MET A 96 -15.16 -34.85 22.82
C MET A 96 -15.86 -34.94 24.18
N GLN A 97 -16.35 -33.81 24.69
CA GLN A 97 -17.02 -33.77 25.99
C GLN A 97 -18.37 -34.50 25.97
N ASP A 98 -19.16 -34.34 24.91
CA ASP A 98 -20.42 -35.05 24.70
C ASP A 98 -20.19 -36.58 24.71
N GLN A 99 -19.15 -37.05 23.99
CA GLN A 99 -18.76 -38.46 23.97
C GLN A 99 -18.36 -39.01 25.36
N GLN A 100 -17.82 -38.18 26.24
CA GLN A 100 -17.40 -38.59 27.59
C GLN A 100 -18.52 -38.48 28.64
N SER A 101 -19.41 -37.51 28.49
CA SER A 101 -20.43 -37.17 29.49
C SER A 101 -21.81 -37.77 29.21
N GLY A 102 -22.06 -38.22 27.98
CA GLY A 102 -23.38 -38.66 27.51
C GLY A 102 -24.32 -37.52 27.12
N SER A 103 -23.84 -36.26 27.19
CA SER A 103 -24.49 -35.12 26.55
C SER A 103 -24.47 -35.30 25.02
N VAL A 104 -25.45 -34.72 24.33
CA VAL A 104 -25.53 -34.78 22.86
C VAL A 104 -25.70 -33.38 22.30
N ASP A 105 -25.14 -33.19 21.10
CA ASP A 105 -25.38 -32.07 20.20
C ASP A 105 -24.90 -30.68 20.66
N SER A 106 -24.14 -30.58 21.76
CA SER A 106 -23.65 -29.29 22.28
C SER A 106 -22.69 -28.59 21.30
N TRP A 107 -21.99 -29.38 20.47
CA TRP A 107 -21.06 -28.90 19.45
C TRP A 107 -21.72 -28.42 18.16
N LYS A 108 -22.96 -28.86 17.84
CA LYS A 108 -23.57 -28.66 16.51
C LYS A 108 -23.77 -27.18 16.17
N SER A 109 -24.19 -26.37 17.14
CA SER A 109 -24.40 -24.94 16.96
C SER A 109 -23.10 -24.21 16.64
N LEU A 110 -21.99 -24.61 17.25
CA LEU A 110 -20.65 -24.04 17.02
C LEU A 110 -20.11 -24.46 15.66
N ALA A 111 -20.27 -25.74 15.27
CA ALA A 111 -19.89 -26.21 13.94
C ALA A 111 -20.68 -25.48 12.83
N ALA A 112 -21.97 -25.27 13.04
CA ALA A 112 -22.79 -24.46 12.13
C ALA A 112 -22.32 -22.99 12.09
N ALA A 113 -22.01 -22.40 13.25
CA ALA A 113 -21.51 -21.03 13.36
C ALA A 113 -20.15 -20.82 12.66
N ALA A 114 -19.33 -21.87 12.52
CA ALA A 114 -18.06 -21.81 11.80
C ALA A 114 -18.20 -21.75 10.27
N THR A 115 -19.34 -22.20 9.72
CA THR A 115 -19.52 -22.34 8.27
C THR A 115 -19.65 -20.98 7.58
N THR A 116 -20.43 -20.07 8.16
CA THR A 116 -20.66 -18.74 7.56
C THR A 116 -19.37 -17.89 7.51
N PRO A 117 -18.59 -17.74 8.60
CA PRO A 117 -17.30 -17.06 8.56
C PRO A 117 -16.33 -17.68 7.54
N LEU A 118 -16.29 -19.02 7.43
CA LEU A 118 -15.43 -19.67 6.45
C LEU A 118 -15.78 -19.27 5.00
N GLN A 119 -17.07 -19.25 4.67
CA GLN A 119 -17.53 -18.80 3.36
C GLN A 119 -17.22 -17.32 3.10
N GLN A 120 -17.44 -16.47 4.10
CA GLN A 120 -17.13 -15.04 3.99
C GLN A 120 -15.63 -14.81 3.79
N ALA A 121 -14.79 -15.54 4.52
CA ALA A 121 -13.35 -15.47 4.36
C ALA A 121 -12.92 -15.83 2.94
N GLN A 122 -13.46 -16.92 2.37
CA GLN A 122 -13.18 -17.34 0.99
C GLN A 122 -13.59 -16.27 -0.02
N GLN A 123 -14.76 -15.67 0.14
CA GLN A 123 -15.24 -14.58 -0.73
C GLN A 123 -14.36 -13.34 -0.65
N LEU A 124 -14.02 -12.91 0.56
CA LEU A 124 -13.16 -11.75 0.80
C LEU A 124 -11.75 -11.97 0.25
N PHE A 125 -11.19 -13.16 0.44
CA PHE A 125 -9.86 -13.51 -0.09
C PHE A 125 -9.86 -13.61 -1.62
N ALA A 126 -10.93 -14.14 -2.23
CA ALA A 126 -11.10 -14.13 -3.67
C ALA A 126 -11.17 -12.69 -4.21
N ALA A 127 -11.90 -11.79 -3.54
CA ALA A 127 -11.98 -10.39 -3.90
C ALA A 127 -10.63 -9.65 -3.76
N TYR A 128 -9.81 -10.04 -2.78
CA TYR A 128 -8.44 -9.53 -2.62
C TYR A 128 -7.54 -9.86 -3.83
N GLN A 129 -7.84 -10.94 -4.57
CA GLN A 129 -7.10 -11.38 -5.76
C GLN A 129 -5.61 -11.58 -5.46
N ALA A 130 -5.29 -12.48 -4.54
CA ALA A 130 -3.90 -12.87 -4.30
C ALA A 130 -3.28 -13.45 -5.58
N LYS A 131 -1.97 -13.26 -5.78
CA LYS A 131 -1.25 -13.94 -6.86
C LYS A 131 -1.34 -15.45 -6.63
N SER A 132 -1.79 -16.20 -7.64
CA SER A 132 -2.12 -17.62 -7.52
C SER A 132 -0.98 -18.49 -6.97
N ASP A 133 0.26 -18.19 -7.36
CA ASP A 133 1.44 -18.93 -6.92
C ASP A 133 2.13 -18.32 -5.68
N SER A 134 1.47 -17.41 -4.97
CA SER A 134 2.06 -16.80 -3.77
C SER A 134 1.95 -17.73 -2.56
N PRO A 135 2.91 -17.65 -1.62
CA PRO A 135 2.79 -18.33 -0.32
C PRO A 135 1.49 -17.97 0.41
N LEU A 136 0.98 -16.75 0.22
CA LEU A 136 -0.27 -16.28 0.82
C LEU A 136 -1.48 -17.04 0.27
N ALA A 137 -1.58 -17.20 -1.06
CA ALA A 137 -2.65 -17.97 -1.69
C ALA A 137 -2.61 -19.44 -1.29
N GLN A 138 -1.43 -20.05 -1.29
CA GLN A 138 -1.23 -21.44 -0.88
C GLN A 138 -1.59 -21.66 0.60
N GLY A 139 -1.10 -20.79 1.49
CA GLY A 139 -1.40 -20.85 2.92
C GLY A 139 -2.90 -20.68 3.20
N PHE A 140 -3.57 -19.76 2.49
CA PHE A 140 -5.01 -19.59 2.60
C PHE A 140 -5.78 -20.84 2.17
N VAL A 141 -5.42 -21.44 1.02
CA VAL A 141 -6.08 -22.65 0.50
C VAL A 141 -5.92 -23.82 1.48
N LEU A 142 -4.71 -24.03 2.01
CA LEU A 142 -4.45 -25.09 2.99
C LEU A 142 -5.26 -24.87 4.28
N LEU A 143 -5.27 -23.64 4.79
CA LEU A 143 -5.97 -23.31 6.02
C LEU A 143 -7.49 -23.43 5.87
N ALA A 144 -8.07 -22.84 4.82
CA ALA A 144 -9.50 -22.90 4.55
C ALA A 144 -9.97 -24.33 4.20
N GLY A 145 -9.16 -25.08 3.44
CA GLY A 145 -9.41 -26.48 3.14
C GLY A 145 -9.34 -27.36 4.37
N GLY A 146 -8.35 -27.12 5.25
CA GLY A 146 -8.23 -27.79 6.54
C GLY A 146 -9.45 -27.54 7.43
N LEU A 147 -9.91 -26.30 7.54
CA LEU A 147 -11.15 -25.98 8.28
C LEU A 147 -12.36 -26.70 7.69
N GLN A 148 -12.47 -26.75 6.36
CA GLN A 148 -13.57 -27.46 5.73
C GLN A 148 -13.55 -28.95 6.06
N GLU A 149 -12.37 -29.57 6.10
CA GLU A 149 -12.22 -30.97 6.47
C GLU A 149 -12.54 -31.22 7.96
N GLN A 150 -12.13 -30.30 8.84
CA GLN A 150 -12.53 -30.35 10.24
C GLN A 150 -14.05 -30.29 10.41
N LEU A 151 -14.73 -29.37 9.72
CA LEU A 151 -16.19 -29.26 9.78
C LEU A 151 -16.88 -30.51 9.21
N LYS A 152 -16.33 -31.16 8.19
CA LYS A 152 -16.82 -32.46 7.71
C LYS A 152 -16.65 -33.55 8.76
N GLY A 153 -15.50 -33.62 9.41
CA GLY A 153 -15.24 -34.57 10.51
C GLY A 153 -16.26 -34.40 11.64
N LEU A 154 -16.53 -33.15 12.05
CA LEU A 154 -17.57 -32.83 13.02
C LEU A 154 -18.95 -33.29 12.55
N ALA A 155 -19.35 -32.97 11.30
CA ALA A 155 -20.64 -33.37 10.74
C ALA A 155 -20.82 -34.90 10.67
N ALA A 156 -19.73 -35.63 10.44
CA ALA A 156 -19.70 -37.09 10.46
C ALA A 156 -19.63 -37.70 11.87
N ASN A 157 -19.59 -36.86 12.92
CA ASN A 157 -19.35 -37.25 14.30
C ASN A 157 -18.00 -38.00 14.49
N ASP A 158 -17.05 -37.78 13.58
CA ASP A 158 -15.72 -38.39 13.56
C ASP A 158 -14.68 -37.41 14.11
N ILE A 159 -14.48 -37.52 15.42
CA ILE A 159 -13.53 -36.70 16.15
C ILE A 159 -12.07 -36.99 15.76
N ASN A 160 -11.76 -38.21 15.28
CA ASN A 160 -10.42 -38.54 14.84
C ASN A 160 -10.09 -37.81 13.54
N ALA A 161 -11.03 -37.83 12.57
CA ALA A 161 -10.88 -37.07 11.33
C ALA A 161 -10.66 -35.57 11.59
N PHE A 162 -11.37 -35.00 12.57
CA PHE A 162 -11.20 -33.62 12.99
C PHE A 162 -9.77 -33.30 13.47
N PHE A 163 -9.16 -34.17 14.28
CA PHE A 163 -7.83 -33.96 14.85
C PHE A 163 -6.67 -34.35 13.93
N MET A 164 -6.92 -35.13 12.87
CA MET A 164 -5.90 -35.47 11.87
C MET A 164 -5.49 -34.28 11.00
N VAL A 165 -6.31 -33.22 10.93
CA VAL A 165 -5.99 -32.02 10.17
C VAL A 165 -4.88 -31.21 10.88
N PRO A 166 -3.72 -30.95 10.24
CA PRO A 166 -2.59 -30.27 10.88
C PRO A 166 -2.79 -28.73 10.91
N MET A 167 -3.86 -28.28 11.58
CA MET A 167 -4.30 -26.89 11.58
C MET A 167 -3.24 -25.90 12.08
N GLN A 168 -2.43 -26.28 13.06
CA GLN A 168 -1.36 -25.42 13.58
C GLN A 168 -0.34 -25.07 12.48
N ALA A 169 0.06 -26.06 11.68
CA ALA A 169 1.01 -25.84 10.58
C ALA A 169 0.39 -24.96 9.49
N PHE A 170 -0.88 -25.20 9.13
CA PHE A 170 -1.58 -24.39 8.14
C PHE A 170 -1.77 -22.94 8.60
N GLN A 171 -2.12 -22.72 9.87
CA GLN A 171 -2.21 -21.39 10.46
C GLN A 171 -0.87 -20.67 10.45
N GLN A 172 0.21 -21.35 10.84
CA GLN A 172 1.55 -20.77 10.83
C GLN A 172 1.96 -20.35 9.42
N GLN A 173 1.83 -21.25 8.44
CA GLN A 173 2.17 -20.95 7.04
C GLN A 173 1.38 -19.75 6.49
N PHE A 174 0.08 -19.69 6.76
CA PHE A 174 -0.74 -18.54 6.35
C PHE A 174 -0.32 -17.26 7.06
N ASN A 175 -0.09 -17.30 8.39
CA ASN A 175 0.31 -16.12 9.16
C ASN A 175 1.65 -15.56 8.69
N ASP A 176 2.66 -16.40 8.46
CA ASP A 176 3.97 -15.98 7.99
C ASP A 176 3.88 -15.28 6.63
N ALA A 177 3.08 -15.85 5.71
CA ALA A 177 2.82 -15.23 4.41
C ALA A 177 2.05 -13.91 4.52
N TRP A 178 1.03 -13.85 5.40
CA TRP A 178 0.27 -12.63 5.66
C TRP A 178 1.15 -11.51 6.22
N PHE A 179 2.02 -11.82 7.19
CA PHE A 179 2.96 -10.84 7.73
C PHE A 179 3.90 -10.30 6.66
N SER A 180 4.41 -11.17 5.77
CA SER A 180 5.26 -10.74 4.66
C SER A 180 4.53 -9.79 3.70
N GLU A 181 3.28 -10.09 3.37
CA GLU A 181 2.45 -9.26 2.49
C GLU A 181 2.18 -7.88 3.10
N ILE A 182 1.81 -7.83 4.39
CA ILE A 182 1.52 -6.57 5.10
C ILE A 182 2.79 -5.72 5.24
N GLU A 183 3.94 -6.32 5.53
CA GLU A 183 5.20 -5.60 5.63
C GLU A 183 5.58 -4.95 4.29
N GLN A 184 5.49 -5.70 3.19
CA GLN A 184 5.75 -5.17 1.85
C GLN A 184 4.80 -4.02 1.50
N ALA A 185 3.51 -4.18 1.79
CA ALA A 185 2.52 -3.15 1.50
C ALA A 185 2.72 -1.90 2.38
N ASN A 186 3.11 -2.05 3.65
CA ASN A 186 3.45 -0.94 4.53
C ASN A 186 4.66 -0.16 4.03
N GLN A 187 5.70 -0.84 3.54
CA GLN A 187 6.85 -0.19 2.92
C GLN A 187 6.44 0.63 1.69
N GLN A 188 5.57 0.09 0.84
CA GLN A 188 5.03 0.80 -0.31
C GLN A 188 4.18 2.02 0.09
N LEU A 189 3.32 1.91 1.10
CA LEU A 189 2.53 3.04 1.59
C LEU A 189 3.40 4.11 2.24
N SER A 190 4.44 3.71 2.98
CA SER A 190 5.40 4.61 3.62
C SER A 190 6.19 5.41 2.58
N SER A 191 6.64 4.76 1.49
CA SER A 191 7.36 5.46 0.41
C SER A 191 6.50 6.53 -0.26
N VAL A 192 5.22 6.24 -0.55
CA VAL A 192 4.27 7.22 -1.10
C VAL A 192 4.09 8.41 -0.15
N ASN A 193 3.94 8.14 1.15
CA ASN A 193 3.81 9.20 2.16
C ASN A 193 5.08 10.07 2.22
N GLN A 194 6.27 9.46 2.24
CA GLN A 194 7.54 10.18 2.28
C GLN A 194 7.76 11.05 1.04
N HIS A 195 7.46 10.51 -0.16
CA HIS A 195 7.53 11.27 -1.41
C HIS A 195 6.54 12.44 -1.44
N SER A 196 5.33 12.25 -0.91
CA SER A 196 4.34 13.32 -0.82
C SER A 196 4.82 14.44 0.12
N LEU A 197 5.30 14.07 1.31
CA LEU A 197 5.82 15.03 2.29
C LEU A 197 7.07 15.76 1.82
N SER A 198 8.00 15.08 1.13
CA SER A 198 9.21 15.72 0.59
C SER A 198 8.87 16.72 -0.50
N THR A 199 7.93 16.39 -1.39
CA THR A 199 7.43 17.29 -2.43
C THR A 199 6.77 18.53 -1.84
N LEU A 200 5.93 18.37 -0.82
CA LEU A 200 5.31 19.50 -0.11
C LEU A 200 6.36 20.39 0.58
N LYS A 201 7.36 19.78 1.24
CA LYS A 201 8.47 20.53 1.87
C LYS A 201 9.30 21.28 0.83
N GLN A 202 9.62 20.67 -0.31
CA GLN A 202 10.36 21.29 -1.38
C GLN A 202 9.59 22.48 -1.99
N SER A 203 8.30 22.31 -2.26
CA SER A 203 7.43 23.39 -2.74
C SER A 203 7.41 24.57 -1.77
N ARG A 204 7.19 24.31 -0.47
CA ARG A 204 7.23 25.33 0.58
C ARG A 204 8.57 26.05 0.62
N ASN A 205 9.68 25.31 0.59
CA ASN A 205 11.01 25.90 0.64
C ASN A 205 11.28 26.80 -0.57
N LEU A 206 10.92 26.37 -1.79
CA LEU A 206 11.04 27.19 -3.00
C LEU A 206 10.20 28.48 -2.92
N ALA A 207 9.00 28.41 -2.37
CA ALA A 207 8.16 29.59 -2.14
C ALA A 207 8.82 30.56 -1.15
N LEU A 208 9.32 30.04 -0.02
CA LEU A 208 10.03 30.86 0.99
C LEU A 208 11.30 31.50 0.44
N THR A 209 12.11 30.78 -0.35
CA THR A 209 13.33 31.33 -0.96
C THR A 209 13.01 32.44 -1.96
N ARG A 210 11.94 32.30 -2.76
CA ARG A 210 11.49 33.39 -3.66
C ARG A 210 10.99 34.60 -2.88
N CYS A 211 10.19 34.42 -1.83
CA CYS A 211 9.74 35.54 -0.99
C CYS A 211 10.91 36.26 -0.31
N SER A 212 11.89 35.52 0.21
CA SER A 212 13.13 36.08 0.75
C SER A 212 13.92 36.90 -0.28
N SER A 213 13.99 36.43 -1.53
CA SER A 213 14.68 37.17 -2.60
C SER A 213 13.97 38.44 -3.07
N ILE A 214 12.66 38.56 -2.82
CA ILE A 214 11.84 39.73 -3.16
C ILE A 214 11.88 40.79 -2.05
N ILE A 215 12.06 40.37 -0.78
CA ILE A 215 12.15 41.29 0.37
C ILE A 215 13.54 41.94 0.48
N ASN A 216 14.59 41.32 -0.08
CA ASN A 216 15.98 41.80 -0.01
C ASN A 216 16.45 42.56 -1.27
N ARG A 217 15.50 43.03 -2.10
CA ARG A 217 15.71 43.94 -3.23
C ARG A 217 14.81 45.15 -3.10
#